data_AF-A0A7K3G561-F1
#
_entry.id   AF-A0A7K3G561-F1
#
_cell.length_a   1.000
_cell.length_b   1.000
_cell.length_c   1.000
_cell.angle_alpha   90.00
_cell.angle_beta   90.00
_cell.angle_gamma   90.00
#
_symmetry.space_group_name_H-M   'P 1'
#
loop_
_entity.id
_entity.type
_entity.pdbx_description
1 polymer ?
#
loop_
_entity_poly.entity_id
_entity_poly.type
_entity_poly.pdbx_seq_one_letter_code
_entity_poly.pdbx_strand_id
1 'polypeptide(L)' 'MHALRHFYASVLLDAGENIKALSSYLGHGDPGFTLRVYTHLMPSSDGRARRAVDGLYEGPGSTSDGPGTAPAE' A
#
# COMPACT_ATOMS: atom_id res chain seq x y z
N MET A 1 25.38 -8.35 -13.30
CA MET A 1 24.50 -7.15 -13.44
C MET A 1 23.06 -7.38 -13.00
N HIS A 2 22.51 -8.60 -13.02
CA HIS A 2 21.12 -8.86 -12.58
C HIS A 2 20.89 -8.77 -11.06
N ALA A 3 21.82 -9.27 -10.24
CA ALA A 3 21.65 -9.28 -8.77
C ALA A 3 21.51 -7.88 -8.17
N LEU A 4 22.32 -6.91 -8.60
CA LEU A 4 22.23 -5.52 -8.10
C LEU A 4 20.92 -4.84 -8.51
N ARG A 5 20.46 -5.04 -9.76
CA ARG A 5 19.16 -4.53 -10.20
C ARG A 5 18.03 -5.15 -9.40
N HIS A 6 18.13 -6.44 -9.09
CA HIS A 6 17.14 -7.16 -8.28
C HIS A 6 17.12 -6.67 -6.83
N PHE A 7 18.28 -6.46 -6.22
CA PHE A 7 18.40 -5.90 -4.87
C PHE A 7 17.86 -4.47 -4.79
N TYR A 8 18.18 -3.64 -5.79
CA TYR A 8 17.66 -2.28 -5.87
C TYR A 8 16.13 -2.26 -6.00
N ALA A 9 15.56 -3.10 -6.86
CA ALA A 9 14.12 -3.26 -7.00
C ALA A 9 13.46 -3.73 -5.70
N SER A 10 14.04 -4.70 -4.99
CA SER A 10 13.46 -5.20 -3.73
C SER A 10 13.41 -4.12 -2.65
N VAL A 11 14.48 -3.34 -2.49
CA VAL A 11 14.52 -2.29 -1.46
C VAL A 11 13.49 -1.19 -1.74
N LEU A 12 13.37 -0.75 -2.99
CA LEU A 12 12.41 0.30 -3.36
C LEU A 12 10.95 -0.18 -3.19
N LEU A 13 10.64 -1.39 -3.64
CA LEU A 13 9.27 -1.92 -3.53
C LEU A 13 8.86 -2.20 -2.09
N ASP A 14 9.79 -2.64 -1.24
CA ASP A 14 9.56 -2.80 0.20
C ASP A 14 9.28 -1.45 0.88
N ALA A 15 10.00 -0.40 0.47
CA ALA A 15 9.73 0.98 0.90
C ALA A 15 8.40 1.56 0.37
N GLY A 16 7.68 0.83 -0.49
CA GLY A 16 6.39 1.25 -1.03
C GLY A 16 6.46 2.11 -2.30
N GLU A 17 7.59 2.10 -3.00
CA GLU A 17 7.74 2.85 -4.26
C GLU A 17 6.79 2.40 -5.37
N ASN A 18 6.54 3.32 -6.29
CA ASN A 18 5.65 3.08 -7.42
C ASN A 18 6.34 2.23 -8.50
N ILE A 19 5.68 1.17 -8.98
CA ILE A 19 6.19 0.30 -10.05
C ILE A 19 6.54 1.06 -11.34
N LYS A 20 5.80 2.13 -11.66
CA LYS A 20 6.10 3.00 -12.81
C LYS A 20 7.40 3.78 -12.59
N ALA A 21 7.62 4.29 -11.38
CA ALA A 21 8.85 5.01 -11.04
C ALA A 21 10.06 4.06 -11.10
N LEU A 22 9.93 2.87 -10.50
CA LEU A 22 10.95 1.81 -10.59
C LEU A 22 11.27 1.46 -12.06
N SER A 23 10.24 1.35 -12.91
CA SER A 23 10.42 1.12 -14.34
C SER A 23 11.31 2.18 -14.99
N SER A 24 11.07 3.46 -14.69
CA SER A 24 11.89 4.57 -15.18
C SER A 24 13.33 4.50 -14.65
N TYR A 25 13.53 4.21 -13.37
CA TYR A 25 14.88 4.12 -12.77
C TYR A 25 15.72 2.99 -13.39
N LEU A 26 15.07 1.86 -13.71
CA LEU A 26 15.73 0.73 -14.35
C LEU A 26 15.93 0.91 -15.86
N GLY A 27 15.31 1.94 -16.45
CA GLY A 27 15.34 2.20 -17.89
C GLY A 27 14.43 1.29 -18.70
N HIS A 28 13.38 0.75 -18.09
CA HIS A 28 12.39 -0.09 -18.78
C HIS A 28 11.35 0.79 -19.47
N GLY A 29 11.25 0.65 -20.79
CA GLY A 29 10.27 1.40 -21.61
C GLY A 29 8.81 0.97 -21.40
N ASP A 30 8.57 -0.23 -20.86
CA ASP A 30 7.25 -0.73 -20.50
C ASP A 30 7.17 -1.03 -18.99
N PRO A 31 6.35 -0.28 -18.22
CA PRO A 31 6.06 -0.61 -16.82
C PRO A 31 5.44 -1.99 -16.63
N GLY A 32 4.71 -2.50 -17.62
CA GLY A 32 4.17 -3.86 -17.60
C GLY A 32 5.26 -4.92 -17.53
N PHE A 33 6.40 -4.70 -18.20
CA PHE A 33 7.57 -5.57 -18.08
C PHE A 33 8.13 -5.56 -16.66
N THR A 34 8.33 -4.38 -16.08
CA THR A 34 8.79 -4.22 -14.70
C THR A 34 7.86 -4.91 -13.71
N LEU A 35 6.55 -4.73 -13.88
CA LEU A 35 5.54 -5.37 -13.04
C LEU A 35 5.61 -6.90 -13.13
N ARG A 36 5.64 -7.48 -14.34
CA ARG A 36 5.74 -8.94 -14.51
C ARG A 36 6.98 -9.53 -13.85
N VAL A 37 8.11 -8.82 -13.88
CA VAL A 37 9.36 -9.28 -13.29
C VAL A 37 9.35 -9.16 -11.77
N TYR A 38 8.88 -8.04 -11.21
CA TYR A 38 9.08 -7.71 -9.80
C TYR A 38 7.82 -7.76 -8.92
N THR A 39 6.65 -8.11 -9.45
CA THR A 39 5.41 -8.17 -8.67
C THR A 39 5.48 -9.07 -7.43
N HIS A 40 6.33 -10.10 -7.45
CA HIS A 40 6.52 -11.03 -6.33
C HIS A 40 7.25 -10.40 -5.13
N LEU A 41 7.85 -9.22 -5.32
CA LEU A 41 8.50 -8.45 -4.26
C LEU A 41 7.56 -7.45 -3.60
N MET A 42 6.38 -7.22 -4.17
CA MET A 42 5.45 -6.24 -3.65
C MET A 42 4.76 -6.78 -2.39
N PRO A 43 4.82 -6.07 -1.25
CA PRO A 43 4.10 -6.49 -0.06
C PRO A 43 2.58 -6.42 -0.29
N SER A 44 1.82 -7.34 0.29
CA SER A 44 0.35 -7.28 0.21
C SER A 44 -0.16 -5.92 0.71
N SER A 45 -1.07 -5.34 -0.06
CA SER A 45 -1.70 -4.07 0.24
C SER A 45 -3.10 -4.22 0.84
N ASP A 46 -3.62 -5.44 1.01
CA ASP A 46 -5.05 -5.68 1.28
C ASP A 46 -5.54 -4.95 2.53
N GLY A 47 -4.78 -5.08 3.63
CA GLY A 47 -5.10 -4.38 4.88
C GLY A 47 -4.96 -2.86 4.80
N ARG A 48 -3.96 -2.35 4.05
CA ARG A 48 -3.80 -0.90 3.84
C ARG A 48 -4.92 -0.33 2.98
N ALA A 49 -5.27 -1.02 1.89
CA ALA A 49 -6.34 -0.65 0.98
C ALA A 49 -7.67 -0.61 1.72
N ARG A 50 -7.96 -1.64 2.52
CA ARG A 50 -9.17 -1.68 3.36
C ARG A 50 -9.25 -0.48 4.31
N ARG A 51 -8.20 -0.24 5.10
CA ARG A 51 -8.17 0.91 6.03
C ARG A 51 -8.31 2.26 5.34
N ALA A 52 -7.71 2.42 4.16
CA ALA A 52 -7.83 3.65 3.39
C ALA A 52 -9.27 3.91 2.95
N VAL A 53 -10.02 2.87 2.59
CA VAL A 53 -11.44 2.96 2.25
C VAL A 53 -12.29 3.16 3.49
N ASP A 54 -12.07 2.39 4.57
CA ASP A 54 -12.82 2.51 5.83
C ASP A 54 -12.72 3.94 6.39
N GLY A 55 -11.52 4.54 6.37
CA GLY A 55 -11.31 5.91 6.84
C GLY A 55 -12.04 7.00 6.04
N LEU A 56 -12.44 6.74 4.78
CA LEU A 56 -13.29 7.66 4.02
C LEU A 56 -14.74 7.66 4.53
N TYR A 57 -15.21 6.53 5.08
CA TYR A 57 -16.57 6.37 5.59
C TYR A 57 -16.72 6.70 7.07
N GLU A 58 -15.65 6.62 7.88
CA GLU A 58 -15.72 6.88 9.32
C GLU A 58 -15.96 8.36 9.68
N GLY A 59 -15.66 9.32 8.78
CA GLY A 59 -15.91 10.75 8.96
C GLY A 59 -15.23 11.38 10.20
N PRO A 60 -15.06 12.72 10.25
CA PRO A 60 -14.67 13.40 11.48
C PRO A 60 -15.89 13.46 12.42
N GLY A 61 -16.25 12.35 13.05
CA GLY A 61 -17.44 12.35 13.92
C GLY A 61 -17.97 11.02 14.43
N SER A 62 -17.35 9.87 14.16
CA SER A 62 -17.75 8.62 14.83
C SER A 62 -17.21 8.53 16.27
N THR A 63 -17.43 9.57 17.08
CA THR A 63 -17.53 9.38 18.53
C THR A 63 -18.82 8.61 18.77
N SER A 64 -18.70 7.45 19.41
CA SER A 64 -19.86 6.71 19.90
C SER A 64 -20.55 7.54 20.99
N ASP A 65 -21.42 8.47 20.60
CA ASP A 65 -22.39 9.07 21.51
C ASP A 65 -23.51 8.07 21.75
N GLY A 66 -23.18 6.99 22.46
CA GLY A 66 -24.18 6.11 23.05
C GLY A 66 -24.96 6.90 24.09
N PRO A 67 -26.31 6.87 24.11
CA PRO A 67 -27.05 7.58 25.14
C PRO A 67 -26.74 6.95 26.50
N GLY A 68 -26.14 7.74 27.38
CA GLY A 68 -26.01 7.41 28.80
C GLY A 68 -27.39 7.41 29.46
N THR A 69 -28.05 6.26 29.48
CA THR A 69 -29.28 6.03 30.25
C THR A 69 -29.14 4.68 30.96
N ALA A 70 -29.31 4.49 32.25
CA ALA A 70 -29.40 5.25 33.49
C ALA A 70 -29.10 4.20 34.59
N PRO A 71 -28.70 4.53 35.83
CA PRO A 71 -28.50 3.50 36.86
C PRO A 71 -29.84 2.83 37.16
N ALA A 72 -29.86 1.50 37.12
CA ALA A 72 -30.99 0.71 37.61
C ALA A 72 -30.95 0.73 39.15
N GLU A 73 -32.05 1.19 39.73
CA GLU A 73 -32.36 1.16 41.16
C GLU A 73 -32.63 -0.27 41.64
#